data_AF-A0A7R9YFL6-F1
#
_entry.id   AF-A0A7R9YFL6-F1
#
_cell.length_a   1.000
_cell.length_b   1.000
_cell.length_c   1.000
_cell.angle_alpha   90.00
_cell.angle_beta   90.00
_cell.angle_gamma   90.00
#
_symmetry.space_group_name_H-M   'P 1'
#
loop_
_entity.id
_entity.type
_entity.pdbx_description
1 polymer ?
#
loop_
_entity_poly.entity_id
_entity_poly.type
_entity_poly.pdbx_seq_one_letter_code
_entity_poly.pdbx_strand_id
1 'polypeptide(L)'
;LGHRPLRKYTREEISALVMLEHRRDDPPEEEKKSSLEIVKEMTADALERQDSGMTLQKALPLADDITHDEQLVVAGVLKTAKMHVKDAMTSMEDVVSVSLDAQLDFNTVSSIVASGFSRIPVHCPKDDPEDRTDLRGFFLVKRLVTLKGTNTIPEEPSDDTDEDSPF
;
A
#
# COMPACT_ATOMS: atom_id res chain seq x y z
N LEU A 1 8.62 -33.09 -15.07
CA LEU A 1 7.42 -32.26 -14.84
C LEU A 1 7.14 -31.48 -16.13
N GLY A 2 6.12 -31.90 -16.89
CA GLY A 2 5.78 -31.28 -18.18
C GLY A 2 4.99 -29.99 -17.98
N HIS A 3 5.51 -28.88 -18.50
CA HIS A 3 4.79 -27.61 -18.58
C HIS A 3 3.57 -27.81 -19.51
N ARG A 4 2.35 -27.70 -18.98
CA ARG A 4 1.16 -27.59 -19.84
C ARG A 4 1.24 -26.25 -20.58
N PRO A 5 1.14 -26.22 -21.92
CA PRO A 5 1.08 -24.96 -22.64
C PRO A 5 -0.22 -24.22 -22.28
N LEU A 6 -0.11 -22.91 -22.04
CA LEU A 6 -1.26 -22.04 -21.78
C LEU A 6 -2.18 -22.07 -23.01
N ARG A 7 -3.38 -22.65 -22.84
CA ARG A 7 -4.40 -22.75 -23.89
C ARG A 7 -4.84 -21.33 -24.26
N LYS A 8 -4.63 -20.92 -25.50
CA LYS A 8 -5.12 -19.63 -26.02
C LYS A 8 -6.63 -19.75 -26.25
N TYR A 9 -7.42 -18.85 -25.67
CA TYR A 9 -8.86 -18.81 -25.86
C TYR A 9 -9.22 -18.36 -27.27
N THR A 10 -10.23 -18.97 -27.88
CA THR A 10 -10.74 -18.51 -29.18
C THR A 10 -11.59 -17.24 -29.02
N ARG A 11 -11.81 -16.53 -30.12
CA ARG A 11 -12.62 -15.29 -30.13
C ARG A 11 -14.04 -15.55 -29.62
N GLU A 12 -14.59 -16.72 -29.90
CA GLU A 12 -15.92 -17.15 -29.46
C GLU A 12 -15.95 -17.39 -27.94
N GLU A 13 -14.91 -18.03 -27.38
CA GLU A 13 -14.78 -18.25 -25.93
C GLU A 13 -14.62 -16.93 -25.17
N ILE A 14 -13.83 -15.99 -25.70
CA ILE A 14 -13.68 -14.64 -25.13
C ILE A 14 -15.01 -13.87 -25.20
N SER A 15 -15.73 -13.95 -26.33
CA SER A 15 -17.04 -13.30 -26.48
C SER A 15 -18.07 -13.87 -25.50
N ALA A 16 -18.06 -15.18 -25.24
CA ALA A 16 -18.96 -15.82 -24.29
C ALA A 16 -18.64 -15.40 -22.84
N LEU A 17 -17.35 -15.27 -22.49
CA LEU A 17 -16.92 -14.74 -21.20
C LEU A 17 -17.39 -13.29 -21.01
N VAL A 18 -17.20 -12.44 -22.02
CA VAL A 18 -17.67 -11.04 -21.98
C VAL A 18 -19.19 -10.96 -21.84
N MET A 19 -19.94 -11.80 -22.54
CA MET A 19 -21.41 -11.87 -22.44
C MET A 19 -21.91 -12.37 -21.08
N LEU A 20 -21.15 -13.26 -20.43
CA LEU A 20 -21.43 -13.70 -19.05
C LEU A 20 -21.08 -12.65 -18.01
N GLU A 21 -20.03 -11.85 -18.25
CA GLU A 21 -19.67 -10.71 -17.42
C GLU A 21 -20.78 -9.65 -17.45
N HIS A 22 -21.29 -9.30 -18.64
CA HIS A 22 -22.36 -8.29 -18.81
C HIS A 22 -23.74 -8.74 -18.34
N ARG A 23 -23.93 -10.02 -17.97
CA ARG A 23 -25.19 -10.54 -17.41
C ARG A 23 -25.29 -10.40 -15.89
N ARG A 24 -24.25 -9.86 -15.23
CA ARG A 24 -24.26 -9.58 -13.78
C ARG A 24 -24.54 -8.12 -13.45
N ASP A 25 -24.65 -7.26 -14.45
CA ASP A 25 -24.93 -5.85 -14.24
C ASP A 25 -26.44 -5.58 -14.40
N ASP A 26 -27.01 -5.14 -13.28
CA ASP A 26 -28.34 -4.56 -13.05
C ASP A 26 -29.52 -5.46 -12.63
N PRO A 27 -29.73 -5.61 -11.30
CA PRO A 27 -31.08 -5.81 -10.74
C PRO A 27 -32.05 -4.71 -11.19
N PRO A 28 -33.36 -5.00 -11.29
CA PRO A 28 -34.37 -4.00 -11.61
C PRO A 28 -34.29 -2.81 -10.63
N GLU A 29 -34.20 -1.59 -11.19
CA GLU A 29 -33.95 -0.30 -10.51
C GLU A 29 -34.90 0.01 -9.34
N GLU A 30 -36.03 -0.67 -9.24
CA GLU A 30 -37.04 -0.47 -8.19
C GLU A 30 -36.69 -1.15 -6.87
N GLU A 31 -36.00 -2.30 -6.88
CA GLU A 31 -35.58 -3.01 -5.66
C GLU A 31 -34.28 -2.46 -5.07
N LYS A 32 -33.39 -1.92 -5.92
CA LYS A 32 -32.13 -1.32 -5.51
C LYS A 32 -32.33 -0.08 -4.65
N LYS A 33 -33.30 0.78 -5.02
CA LYS A 33 -33.57 2.02 -4.29
C LYS A 33 -34.07 1.72 -2.88
N SER A 34 -35.06 0.84 -2.74
CA SER A 34 -35.63 0.48 -1.44
C SER A 34 -34.58 -0.08 -0.48
N SER A 35 -33.77 -1.05 -0.92
CA SER A 35 -32.79 -1.68 -0.03
C SER A 35 -31.62 -0.77 0.32
N LEU A 36 -31.11 0.03 -0.65
CA LEU A 36 -30.06 1.02 -0.35
C LEU A 36 -30.58 2.16 0.51
N GLU A 37 -31.83 2.58 0.34
CA GLU A 37 -32.43 3.68 1.10
C GLU A 37 -32.72 3.24 2.53
N ILE A 38 -33.23 2.01 2.74
CA ILE A 38 -33.37 1.40 4.07
C ILE A 38 -32.01 1.26 4.76
N VAL A 39 -30.98 0.75 4.05
CA VAL A 39 -29.64 0.62 4.63
C VAL A 39 -29.02 2.00 4.89
N LYS A 40 -29.23 3.00 4.03
CA LYS A 40 -28.75 4.38 4.25
C LYS A 40 -29.46 5.05 5.43
N GLU A 41 -30.76 4.85 5.59
CA GLU A 41 -31.53 5.37 6.72
C GLU A 41 -31.09 4.69 8.02
N MET A 42 -31.03 3.36 8.06
CA MET A 42 -30.54 2.60 9.22
C MET A 42 -29.09 2.93 9.57
N THR A 43 -28.22 3.11 8.58
CA THR A 43 -26.82 3.48 8.83
C THR A 43 -26.69 4.92 9.27
N ALA A 44 -27.44 5.88 8.71
CA ALA A 44 -27.43 7.27 9.17
C ALA A 44 -27.89 7.38 10.63
N ASP A 45 -28.96 6.66 10.98
CA ASP A 45 -29.54 6.67 12.32
C ASP A 45 -28.64 5.94 13.35
N ALA A 46 -27.89 4.91 12.92
CA ALA A 46 -26.86 4.25 13.73
C ALA A 46 -25.62 5.13 13.91
N LEU A 47 -25.30 5.92 12.89
CA LEU A 47 -24.13 6.76 12.79
C LEU A 47 -24.25 8.01 13.69
N GLU A 48 -25.43 8.59 13.84
CA GLU A 48 -25.69 9.65 14.82
C GLU A 48 -25.68 9.16 16.28
N ARG A 49 -26.07 7.90 16.52
CA ARG A 49 -26.16 7.31 17.88
C ARG A 49 -24.87 6.70 18.42
N GLN A 50 -23.80 6.66 17.64
CA GLN A 50 -22.48 6.20 18.10
C GLN A 50 -21.82 7.17 19.09
N ASP A 51 -22.08 8.48 19.00
CA ASP A 51 -21.51 9.47 19.95
C ASP A 51 -22.04 9.32 21.38
N SER A 52 -23.15 8.58 21.57
CA SER A 52 -23.78 8.32 22.86
C SER A 52 -23.28 7.09 23.62
N GLY A 53 -22.24 6.38 23.12
CA GLY A 53 -21.69 5.19 23.80
C GLY A 53 -22.59 3.94 23.74
N MET A 54 -23.45 3.83 22.73
CA MET A 54 -24.28 2.65 22.50
C MET A 54 -23.48 1.48 21.88
N THR A 55 -23.76 0.25 22.33
CA THR A 55 -23.25 -1.00 21.74
C THR A 55 -23.77 -1.18 20.32
N LEU A 56 -22.94 -1.66 19.40
CA LEU A 56 -23.28 -1.82 17.97
C LEU A 56 -24.53 -2.68 17.72
N GLN A 57 -24.78 -3.66 18.59
CA GLN A 57 -26.02 -4.47 18.60
C GLN A 57 -27.31 -3.64 18.70
N LYS A 58 -27.26 -2.47 19.37
CA LYS A 58 -28.41 -1.56 19.47
C LYS A 58 -28.47 -0.55 18.32
N ALA A 59 -27.34 -0.25 17.69
CA ALA A 59 -27.26 0.74 16.62
C ALA A 59 -27.60 0.12 15.26
N LEU A 60 -27.15 -1.11 15.01
CA LEU A 60 -27.57 -1.91 13.88
C LEU A 60 -28.33 -3.12 14.42
N PRO A 61 -29.57 -3.39 13.99
CA PRO A 61 -30.24 -4.67 14.23
C PRO A 61 -29.57 -5.75 13.35
N LEU A 62 -28.29 -6.00 13.63
CA LEU A 62 -27.58 -7.19 13.19
C LEU A 62 -28.08 -8.34 14.04
N ALA A 63 -28.25 -9.51 13.43
CA ALA A 63 -28.74 -10.71 14.10
C ALA A 63 -27.99 -10.98 15.42
N ASP A 64 -28.68 -11.55 16.41
CA ASP A 64 -28.13 -11.91 17.73
C ASP A 64 -26.90 -12.85 17.65
N ASP A 65 -26.64 -13.43 16.47
CA ASP A 65 -25.56 -14.38 16.19
C ASP A 65 -24.28 -13.75 15.57
N ILE A 66 -24.06 -12.44 15.69
CA ILE A 66 -22.82 -11.81 15.19
C ILE A 66 -21.67 -11.90 16.22
N THR A 67 -20.53 -12.46 15.80
CA THR A 67 -19.35 -12.63 16.65
C THR A 67 -18.68 -11.28 16.98
N HIS A 68 -17.88 -11.23 18.04
CA HIS A 68 -17.21 -10.00 18.45
C HIS A 68 -16.28 -9.43 17.36
N ASP A 69 -15.57 -10.30 16.64
CA ASP A 69 -14.68 -9.88 15.55
C ASP A 69 -15.46 -9.27 14.39
N GLU A 70 -16.61 -9.85 14.02
CA GLU A 70 -17.50 -9.29 13.00
C GLU A 70 -18.08 -7.94 13.44
N GLN A 71 -18.44 -7.79 14.72
CA GLN A 71 -18.85 -6.50 15.27
C GLN A 71 -17.72 -5.47 15.15
N LEU A 72 -16.47 -5.82 15.48
CA LEU A 72 -15.31 -4.94 15.36
C LEU A 72 -15.03 -4.53 13.91
N VAL A 73 -15.18 -5.46 12.96
CA VAL A 73 -15.03 -5.17 11.52
C VAL A 73 -16.09 -4.16 11.08
N VAL A 74 -17.37 -4.40 11.40
CA VAL A 74 -18.47 -3.48 11.04
C VAL A 74 -18.26 -2.11 11.70
N ALA A 75 -17.87 -2.07 12.98
CA ALA A 75 -17.52 -0.84 13.68
C ALA A 75 -16.41 -0.08 12.95
N GLY A 76 -15.35 -0.78 12.57
CA GLY A 76 -14.19 -0.23 11.89
C GLY A 76 -14.56 0.38 10.55
N VAL A 77 -15.42 -0.28 9.77
CA VAL A 77 -15.94 0.24 8.49
C VAL A 77 -16.75 1.50 8.70
N LEU A 78 -17.70 1.49 9.64
CA LEU A 78 -18.53 2.66 9.95
C LEU A 78 -17.68 3.84 10.46
N LYS A 79 -16.67 3.57 11.29
CA LYS A 79 -15.71 4.58 11.76
C LYS A 79 -14.87 5.15 10.61
N THR A 80 -14.42 4.31 9.69
CA THR A 80 -13.60 4.72 8.54
C THR A 80 -14.37 5.67 7.62
N ALA A 81 -15.69 5.49 7.47
CA ALA A 81 -16.53 6.38 6.68
C ALA A 81 -16.55 7.84 7.18
N LYS A 82 -16.30 8.07 8.46
CA LYS A 82 -16.21 9.40 9.10
C LYS A 82 -14.78 9.90 9.30
N MET A 83 -13.78 9.05 9.09
CA MET A 83 -12.40 9.37 9.41
C MET A 83 -11.79 10.30 8.35
N HIS A 84 -11.12 11.36 8.78
CA HIS A 84 -10.36 12.22 7.87
C HIS A 84 -8.91 11.76 7.78
N VAL A 85 -8.22 12.14 6.70
CA VAL A 85 -6.79 11.81 6.52
C VAL A 85 -5.96 12.25 7.72
N LYS A 86 -6.27 13.42 8.29
CA LYS A 86 -5.58 13.95 9.48
C LYS A 86 -5.68 13.07 10.73
N ASP A 87 -6.72 12.23 10.82
CA ASP A 87 -6.96 11.37 11.97
C ASP A 87 -6.18 10.04 11.87
N ALA A 88 -5.72 9.68 10.66
CA ALA A 88 -5.04 8.42 10.38
C ALA A 88 -3.61 8.56 9.87
N MET A 89 -3.21 9.75 9.42
CA MET A 89 -1.88 10.00 8.88
C MET A 89 -0.82 10.06 9.98
N THR A 90 0.39 9.63 9.65
CA THR A 90 1.58 9.77 10.49
C THR A 90 2.16 11.18 10.33
N SER A 91 2.62 11.79 11.43
CA SER A 91 3.29 13.09 11.39
C SER A 91 4.57 13.01 10.57
N MET A 92 4.92 14.07 9.84
CA MET A 92 6.12 14.09 8.98
C MET A 92 7.43 13.92 9.76
N GLU A 93 7.44 14.27 11.04
CA GLU A 93 8.60 14.07 11.93
C GLU A 93 8.91 12.59 12.19
N ASP A 94 7.88 11.73 12.16
CA ASP A 94 7.99 10.28 12.38
C ASP A 94 8.17 9.49 11.08
N VAL A 95 8.15 10.17 9.92
CA VAL A 95 8.30 9.51 8.61
C VAL A 95 9.78 9.24 8.33
N VAL A 96 10.13 7.95 8.21
CA VAL A 96 11.43 7.52 7.68
C VAL A 96 11.48 7.80 6.19
N SER A 97 12.25 8.81 5.81
CA SER A 97 12.46 9.23 4.42
C SER A 97 13.96 9.36 4.10
N VAL A 98 14.28 9.39 2.81
CA VAL A 98 15.66 9.49 2.32
C VAL A 98 15.77 10.69 1.39
N SER A 99 16.89 11.40 1.43
CA SER A 99 17.17 12.52 0.52
C SER A 99 17.47 12.01 -0.89
N LEU A 100 17.06 12.75 -1.92
CA LEU A 100 17.41 12.47 -3.32
C LEU A 100 18.92 12.48 -3.56
N ASP A 101 19.66 13.30 -2.80
CA ASP A 101 21.11 13.45 -2.91
C ASP A 101 21.88 12.45 -2.04
N ALA A 102 21.16 11.63 -1.26
CA ALA A 102 21.79 10.63 -0.39
C ALA A 102 22.43 9.51 -1.21
N GLN A 103 23.67 9.17 -0.89
CA GLN A 103 24.32 7.97 -1.42
C GLN A 103 23.76 6.74 -0.71
N LEU A 104 23.19 5.81 -1.48
CA LEU A 104 22.74 4.51 -0.98
C LEU A 104 23.94 3.57 -0.77
N ASP A 105 24.69 3.83 0.30
CA ASP A 105 25.75 2.95 0.76
C ASP A 105 25.17 1.73 1.53
N PHE A 106 26.03 0.76 1.83
CA PHE A 106 25.61 -0.45 2.56
C PHE A 106 24.98 -0.12 3.91
N ASN A 107 25.49 0.88 4.63
CA ASN A 107 24.97 1.27 5.94
C ASN A 107 23.56 1.86 5.84
N THR A 108 23.32 2.76 4.88
CA THR A 108 22.02 3.38 4.63
C THR A 108 21.00 2.34 4.14
N VAL A 109 21.40 1.43 3.24
CA VAL A 109 20.52 0.36 2.80
C VAL A 109 20.18 -0.59 3.96
N SER A 110 21.16 -0.93 4.80
CA SER A 110 20.95 -1.80 5.96
C SER A 110 20.01 -1.16 6.98
N SER A 111 20.14 0.14 7.25
CA SER A 111 19.23 0.86 8.15
C SER A 111 17.81 0.94 7.59
N ILE A 112 17.65 1.16 6.28
CA ILE A 112 16.36 1.11 5.60
C ILE A 112 15.71 -0.27 5.72
N VAL A 113 16.47 -1.35 5.49
CA VAL A 113 15.95 -2.73 5.61
C VAL A 113 15.58 -3.03 7.06
N ALA A 114 16.39 -2.61 8.03
CA ALA A 114 16.12 -2.77 9.45
C ALA A 114 14.87 -2.02 9.93
N SER A 115 14.49 -0.92 9.26
CA SER A 115 13.25 -0.18 9.57
C SER A 115 11.97 -1.00 9.33
N GLY A 116 12.02 -2.03 8.49
CA GLY A 116 10.87 -2.89 8.18
C GLY A 116 9.83 -2.27 7.24
N PHE A 117 10.03 -1.03 6.77
CA PHE A 117 9.10 -0.39 5.84
C PHE A 117 9.32 -0.88 4.40
N SER A 118 8.21 -1.08 3.67
CA SER A 118 8.27 -1.52 2.26
C SER A 118 8.48 -0.36 1.27
N ARG A 119 7.94 0.82 1.61
CA ARG A 119 7.96 2.03 0.78
C ARG A 119 8.61 3.15 1.58
N ILE A 120 9.65 3.73 1.02
CA ILE A 120 10.40 4.81 1.63
C ILE A 120 10.22 6.07 0.78
N PRO A 121 9.63 7.15 1.31
CA PRO A 121 9.54 8.43 0.63
C PRO A 121 10.92 9.02 0.34
N VAL A 122 11.02 9.73 -0.79
CA VAL A 122 12.21 10.48 -1.21
C VAL A 122 11.88 11.96 -1.24
N HIS A 123 12.65 12.75 -0.52
CA HIS A 123 12.54 14.21 -0.48
C HIS A 123 13.72 14.87 -1.20
N CYS A 124 13.50 16.06 -1.75
CA CYS A 124 14.59 16.94 -2.20
C CYS A 124 14.89 17.95 -1.09
N PRO A 125 16.04 17.84 -0.39
CA PRO A 125 16.48 18.93 0.47
C PRO A 125 16.78 20.14 -0.44
N LYS A 126 16.11 21.25 -0.17
CA LYS A 126 16.40 22.52 -0.86
C LYS A 126 17.51 23.24 -0.10
N ASP A 127 17.25 24.49 0.29
CA ASP A 127 18.18 25.31 1.06
C ASP A 127 18.34 24.83 2.51
N ASP A 128 17.42 23.98 3.00
CA ASP A 128 17.43 23.43 4.36
C ASP A 128 17.51 21.88 4.33
N PRO A 129 18.53 21.26 4.96
CA PRO A 129 18.67 19.81 5.04
C PRO A 129 17.61 19.12 5.92
N GLU A 130 16.90 19.86 6.79
CA GLU A 130 15.82 19.30 7.62
C GLU A 130 14.45 19.37 6.93
N ASP A 131 14.33 20.12 5.82
CA ASP A 131 13.08 20.24 5.08
C ASP A 131 12.77 18.95 4.29
N ARG A 132 11.79 18.20 4.81
CA ARG A 132 11.27 16.96 4.20
C ARG A 132 9.94 17.17 3.49
N THR A 133 9.49 18.42 3.30
CA THR A 133 8.18 18.72 2.71
C THR A 133 8.13 18.54 1.19
N ASP A 134 9.26 18.72 0.49
CA ASP A 134 9.35 18.50 -0.97
C ASP A 134 9.54 17.01 -1.30
N LEU A 135 8.45 16.23 -1.19
CA LEU A 135 8.42 14.83 -1.60
C LEU A 135 8.34 14.68 -3.11
N ARG A 136 9.36 14.06 -3.72
CA ARG A 136 9.39 13.77 -5.17
C ARG A 136 8.85 12.41 -5.53
N GLY A 137 8.78 11.50 -4.55
CA GLY A 137 8.23 10.17 -4.76
C GLY A 137 8.57 9.23 -3.62
N PHE A 138 8.62 7.94 -3.93
CA PHE A 138 9.06 6.89 -3.00
C PHE A 138 9.73 5.77 -3.77
N PHE A 139 10.60 5.01 -3.11
CA PHE A 139 11.15 3.77 -3.67
C PHE A 139 10.71 2.56 -2.85
N LEU A 140 10.73 1.39 -3.50
CA LEU A 140 10.44 0.11 -2.85
C LEU A 140 11.74 -0.53 -2.38
N VAL A 141 11.80 -0.93 -1.12
CA VAL A 141 13.00 -1.57 -0.53
C VAL A 141 13.37 -2.85 -1.28
N LYS A 142 12.40 -3.61 -1.79
CA LYS A 142 12.67 -4.82 -2.61
C LYS A 142 13.51 -4.55 -3.87
N ARG A 143 13.51 -3.32 -4.39
CA ARG A 143 14.32 -2.94 -5.56
C ARG A 143 15.80 -2.80 -5.18
N LEU A 144 16.11 -2.51 -3.92
CA LEU A 144 17.49 -2.39 -3.43
C LEU A 144 18.26 -3.71 -3.50
N VAL A 145 17.59 -4.84 -3.27
CA VAL A 145 18.20 -6.19 -3.35
C VAL A 145 18.68 -6.52 -4.77
N THR A 146 18.01 -5.96 -5.79
CA THR A 146 18.33 -6.19 -7.20
C THR A 146 19.33 -5.18 -7.77
N LEU A 147 19.58 -4.08 -7.06
CA LEU A 147 20.48 -3.02 -7.50
C LEU A 147 21.91 -3.43 -7.15
N LYS A 148 22.71 -3.77 -8.16
CA LYS A 148 24.16 -3.74 -8.04
C LYS A 148 24.58 -2.28 -8.16
N GLY A 149 25.10 -1.70 -7.08
CA GLY A 149 25.71 -0.37 -7.15
C GLY A 149 26.83 -0.36 -8.18
N THR A 150 26.85 0.65 -9.05
CA THR A 150 27.91 0.83 -10.06
C THR A 150 29.16 1.49 -9.49
N ASN A 151 29.23 1.72 -8.17
CA ASN A 151 30.43 2.21 -7.53
C ASN A 151 31.43 1.05 -7.43
N THR A 152 32.13 0.85 -8.54
CA THR A 152 33.50 0.36 -8.56
C THR A 152 34.26 1.04 -7.42
N ILE A 153 34.70 0.25 -6.44
CA ILE A 153 35.89 0.62 -5.66
C ILE A 153 36.95 0.96 -6.72
N PRO A 154 37.63 2.12 -6.66
CA PRO A 154 38.76 2.36 -7.55
C PRO A 154 39.67 1.15 -7.41
N GLU A 155 39.86 0.38 -8.48
CA GLU A 155 40.88 -0.67 -8.48
C GLU A 155 42.16 0.04 -8.05
N GLU A 156 42.70 -0.34 -6.90
CA GLU A 156 44.00 0.17 -6.49
C GLU A 156 44.94 -0.08 -7.67
N PRO A 157 45.74 0.92 -8.08
CA PRO A 157 46.62 0.77 -9.23
C PRO A 157 47.42 -0.51 -9.00
N SER A 158 47.35 -1.43 -9.97
CA SER A 158 48.19 -2.61 -9.96
C SER A 158 49.62 -2.12 -9.76
N ASP A 159 50.21 -2.48 -8.62
CA ASP A 159 51.66 -2.41 -8.42
C ASP A 159 52.26 -3.48 -9.34
N ASP A 160 52.21 -3.21 -10.65
CA ASP A 160 53.08 -3.82 -11.63
C ASP A 160 54.44 -3.14 -11.42
N THR A 161 55.12 -3.51 -10.34
CA THR A 161 56.58 -3.34 -10.26
C THR A 161 57.19 -4.34 -11.23
N ASP A 162 57.18 -3.96 -12.51
CA ASP A 162 58.21 -4.36 -13.48
C ASP A 162 59.53 -3.72 -13.03
N GLU A 163 60.17 -4.32 -12.03
CA GLU A 163 61.59 -4.10 -11.75
C GLU A 163 62.30 -5.43 -11.98
N ASP A 164 62.59 -5.66 -13.26
CA ASP A 164 63.79 -6.36 -13.68
C ASP A 164 64.97 -5.90 -12.82
N SER A 165 65.48 -6.76 -11.94
CA SER A 165 66.82 -6.59 -11.38
C SER A 165 67.54 -7.94 -11.28
N PRO A 166 68.72 -8.07 -11.93
CA PRO A 166 69.41 -9.34 -12.06
C PRO A 166 70.36 -9.56 -10.88
N PHE A 167 70.18 -10.65 -10.14
CA PHE A 167 71.25 -11.35 -9.42
C PHE A 167 70.97 -12.84 -9.39
#